data_AF-A0A957PUG3-F1
#
_entry.id   AF-A0A957PUG3-F1
#
_cell.length_a   1.000
_cell.length_b   1.000
_cell.length_c   1.000
_cell.angle_alpha   90.00
_cell.angle_beta   90.00
_cell.angle_gamma   90.00
#
_symmetry.space_group_name_H-M   'P 1'
#
loop_
_entity.id
_entity.type
_entity.pdbx_description
1 polymer ?
#
loop_
_entity_poly.entity_id
_entity_poly.type
_entity_poly.pdbx_seq_one_letter_code
_entity_poly.pdbx_strand_id
1 'polypeptide(L)'
;DVIGGVHFTGDAHLNPAVFLNLLKERIQSMGAELMGGTQVTGFETSNGKVTKVKTTAGDFEAEQIVLAAGALTPSVSKDLKLNIPIQPARGYSLTMSANKTMPSHALILGERRIAVSPMAGLLRFTGRLEVGNYSMEPNPVWLERIENSAREYLRLDEKLDVQETWAGLRPTTPDGVPIIGKSPKHENLFPATGHAMLGLSLAPGTGLVVSQLLNGQEPAFSLSPMRLERFG
;
A
#
# COMPACT_ATOMS: atom_id res chain seq x y z
N ASP A 1 -28.75 -13.15 4.97
CA ASP A 1 -29.28 -12.62 3.70
C ASP A 1 -28.77 -11.22 3.43
N VAL A 2 -28.55 -10.88 2.16
CA VAL A 2 -28.23 -9.52 1.71
C VAL A 2 -29.53 -8.79 1.44
N ILE A 3 -29.78 -7.68 2.15
CA ILE A 3 -31.05 -6.94 2.06
C ILE A 3 -30.95 -5.67 1.20
N GLY A 4 -29.75 -5.29 0.76
CA GLY A 4 -29.51 -4.10 -0.05
C GLY A 4 -28.02 -3.80 -0.25
N GLY A 5 -27.71 -2.70 -0.93
CA GLY A 5 -26.34 -2.25 -1.17
C GLY A 5 -26.28 -0.77 -1.55
N VAL A 6 -25.09 -0.19 -1.45
CA VAL A 6 -24.79 1.19 -1.87
C VAL A 6 -23.85 1.14 -3.06
N HIS A 7 -24.20 1.83 -4.13
CA HIS A 7 -23.39 1.88 -5.36
C HIS A 7 -22.78 3.27 -5.54
N PHE A 8 -21.46 3.35 -5.48
CA PHE A 8 -20.69 4.56 -5.75
C PHE A 8 -20.31 4.61 -7.24
N THR A 9 -21.06 5.37 -8.04
CA THR A 9 -20.89 5.40 -9.50
C THR A 9 -19.61 6.10 -9.97
N GLY A 10 -18.93 6.84 -9.08
CA GLY A 10 -17.64 7.48 -9.36
C GLY A 10 -16.43 6.60 -9.06
N ASP A 11 -16.62 5.44 -8.43
CA ASP A 11 -15.52 4.54 -8.09
C ASP A 11 -15.01 3.79 -9.31
N ALA A 12 -13.71 3.51 -9.30
CA ALA A 12 -13.04 2.75 -10.35
C ALA A 12 -12.17 1.65 -9.75
N HIS A 13 -11.86 0.65 -10.58
CA HIS A 13 -10.95 -0.43 -10.25
C HIS A 13 -9.98 -0.64 -11.41
N LEU A 14 -8.80 -1.18 -11.11
CA LEU A 14 -7.77 -1.47 -12.10
C LEU A 14 -6.97 -2.70 -11.67
N ASN A 15 -6.18 -3.26 -12.59
CA ASN A 15 -5.20 -4.28 -12.25
C ASN A 15 -3.91 -3.62 -11.71
N PRO A 16 -3.56 -3.76 -10.41
CA PRO A 16 -2.44 -3.04 -9.82
C PRO A 16 -1.08 -3.41 -10.43
N ALA A 17 -0.90 -4.66 -10.86
CA ALA A 17 0.34 -5.11 -11.47
C ALA A 17 0.57 -4.45 -12.84
N VAL A 18 -0.50 -4.37 -13.66
CA VAL A 18 -0.45 -3.66 -14.95
C VAL A 18 -0.15 -2.18 -14.73
N PHE A 19 -0.86 -1.54 -13.80
CA PHE A 19 -0.63 -0.12 -13.48
C PHE A 19 0.81 0.15 -13.03
N LEU A 20 1.35 -0.65 -12.11
CA LEU A 20 2.71 -0.47 -11.62
C LEU A 20 3.78 -0.71 -12.70
N ASN A 21 3.57 -1.68 -13.59
CA ASN A 21 4.48 -1.92 -14.72
C ASN A 21 4.50 -0.73 -15.68
N LEU A 22 3.33 -0.21 -16.06
CA LEU A 22 3.24 0.98 -16.92
C LEU A 22 3.82 2.23 -16.24
N LEU A 23 3.60 2.39 -14.94
CA LEU A 23 4.17 3.49 -14.17
C LEU A 23 5.70 3.40 -14.14
N LYS A 24 6.24 2.19 -13.92
CA LYS A 24 7.69 1.91 -13.95
C LYS A 24 8.31 2.31 -15.28
N GLU A 25 7.74 1.84 -16.39
CA GLU A 25 8.19 2.19 -17.75
C GLU A 25 8.15 3.71 -17.97
N ARG A 26 7.07 4.35 -17.52
CA ARG A 26 6.90 5.80 -17.69
C ARG A 26 7.97 6.58 -16.93
N ILE A 27 8.23 6.28 -15.65
CA ILE A 27 9.22 7.03 -14.87
C ILE A 27 10.64 6.82 -15.41
N GLN A 28 10.96 5.61 -15.89
CA GLN A 28 12.25 5.35 -16.53
C GLN A 28 12.40 6.15 -17.83
N SER A 29 11.34 6.24 -18.65
CA SER A 29 11.36 7.08 -19.86
C SER A 29 11.54 8.58 -19.59
N MET A 30 11.25 9.01 -18.36
CA MET A 30 11.45 10.37 -17.88
C MET A 30 12.84 10.60 -17.25
N GLY A 31 13.70 9.57 -17.25
CA GLY A 31 15.07 9.64 -16.73
C GLY A 31 15.25 9.16 -15.29
N ALA A 32 14.22 8.59 -14.65
CA ALA A 32 14.39 8.01 -13.31
C ALA A 32 15.20 6.71 -13.37
N GLU A 33 16.18 6.57 -12.50
CA GLU A 33 16.93 5.33 -12.30
C GLU A 33 16.20 4.43 -11.29
N LEU A 34 16.04 3.14 -11.62
CA LEU A 34 15.41 2.14 -10.76
C LEU A 34 16.39 1.03 -10.43
N MET A 35 16.82 0.97 -9.17
CA MET A 35 17.82 0.03 -8.69
C MET A 35 17.17 -1.13 -7.93
N GLY A 36 16.75 -2.16 -8.65
CA GLY A 36 16.28 -3.41 -8.04
C GLY A 36 17.42 -4.18 -7.37
N GLY A 37 17.13 -4.92 -6.29
CA GLY A 37 18.16 -5.65 -5.51
C GLY A 37 19.02 -4.76 -4.60
N THR A 38 18.73 -3.46 -4.55
CA THR A 38 19.41 -2.48 -3.69
C THR A 38 18.60 -2.21 -2.43
N GLN A 39 18.81 -3.02 -1.40
CA GLN A 39 18.10 -2.86 -0.13
C GLN A 39 18.72 -1.72 0.67
N VAL A 40 17.91 -0.76 1.12
CA VAL A 40 18.32 0.23 2.12
C VAL A 40 18.45 -0.45 3.48
N THR A 41 19.62 -0.32 4.10
CA THR A 41 19.99 -0.98 5.36
C THR A 41 20.11 -0.02 6.53
N GLY A 42 20.19 1.29 6.29
CA GLY A 42 20.28 2.30 7.34
C GLY A 42 20.55 3.71 6.80
N PHE A 43 20.77 4.64 7.73
CA PHE A 43 21.02 6.05 7.40
C PHE A 43 22.13 6.64 8.27
N GLU A 44 22.83 7.63 7.73
CA GLU A 44 23.69 8.52 8.53
C GLU A 44 23.08 9.92 8.57
N THR A 45 23.16 10.55 9.74
CA THR A 45 22.57 11.86 9.98
C THR A 45 23.58 12.77 10.65
N SER A 46 23.61 14.03 10.24
CA SER A 46 24.40 15.09 10.87
C SER A 46 23.62 16.40 10.87
N ASN A 47 23.64 17.13 11.99
CA ASN A 47 23.03 18.46 12.13
C ASN A 47 21.57 18.55 11.61
N GLY A 48 20.73 17.56 11.94
CA GLY A 48 19.33 17.55 11.50
C GLY A 48 19.14 17.31 9.99
N LYS A 49 20.10 16.68 9.32
CA LYS A 49 19.99 16.23 7.93
C LYS A 49 20.45 14.79 7.80
N VAL A 50 19.83 14.06 6.89
CA VAL A 50 20.34 12.76 6.44
C VAL A 50 21.46 13.02 5.45
N THR A 51 22.66 12.55 5.75
CA THR A 51 23.84 12.74 4.90
C THR A 51 24.10 11.53 4.01
N LYS A 52 23.64 10.35 4.42
CA LYS A 52 23.89 9.11 3.68
C LYS A 52 22.76 8.11 3.81
N VAL A 53 22.43 7.44 2.71
CA VAL A 53 21.54 6.28 2.64
C VAL A 53 22.39 5.05 2.44
N LYS A 54 22.44 4.15 3.43
CA LYS A 54 23.23 2.93 3.36
C LYS A 54 22.46 1.85 2.61
N THR A 55 23.11 1.16 1.69
CA THR A 55 22.46 0.08 0.93
C THR A 55 23.36 -1.13 0.72
N THR A 56 22.78 -2.23 0.23
CA THR A 56 23.52 -3.44 -0.17
C THR A 56 24.36 -3.26 -1.43
N ALA A 57 24.17 -2.19 -2.20
CA ALA A 57 24.86 -1.94 -3.47
C ALA A 57 25.73 -0.67 -3.43
N GLY A 58 26.14 -0.25 -2.24
CA GLY A 58 26.89 0.99 -2.01
C GLY A 58 26.03 2.08 -1.38
N ASP A 59 26.68 3.07 -0.81
CA ASP A 59 25.98 4.16 -0.13
C ASP A 59 25.66 5.30 -1.10
N PHE A 60 24.55 5.99 -0.86
CA PHE A 60 24.10 7.14 -1.64
C PHE A 60 24.06 8.40 -0.81
N GLU A 61 24.41 9.52 -1.44
CA GLU A 61 24.18 10.86 -0.94
C GLU A 61 23.05 11.49 -1.75
N ALA A 62 22.12 12.17 -1.08
CA ALA A 62 20.96 12.77 -1.72
C ALA A 62 20.58 14.09 -1.04
N GLU A 63 20.24 15.10 -1.84
CA GLU A 63 19.79 16.39 -1.33
C GLU A 63 18.44 16.29 -0.63
N GLN A 64 17.56 15.41 -1.13
CA GLN A 64 16.23 15.15 -0.58
C GLN A 64 15.91 13.65 -0.65
N ILE A 65 15.22 13.14 0.37
CA ILE A 65 14.92 11.72 0.52
C ILE A 65 13.43 11.54 0.83
N VAL A 66 12.77 10.68 0.06
CA VAL A 66 11.39 10.27 0.33
C VAL A 66 11.39 8.87 0.95
N LEU A 67 10.79 8.74 2.13
CA LEU A 67 10.65 7.45 2.82
C LEU A 67 9.29 6.82 2.47
N ALA A 68 9.28 5.99 1.43
CA ALA A 68 8.09 5.31 0.87
C ALA A 68 8.17 3.76 1.00
N ALA A 69 8.75 3.26 2.10
CA ALA A 69 9.03 1.83 2.28
C ALA A 69 7.83 0.99 2.78
N GLY A 70 6.61 1.52 2.72
CA GLY A 70 5.38 0.82 3.12
C GLY A 70 5.50 0.17 4.51
N ALA A 71 5.14 -1.11 4.62
CA ALA A 71 5.13 -1.83 5.90
C ALA A 71 6.53 -2.05 6.50
N LEU A 72 7.58 -1.90 5.69
CA LEU A 72 8.98 -1.99 6.12
C LEU A 72 9.53 -0.66 6.63
N THR A 73 8.74 0.42 6.60
CA THR A 73 9.21 1.74 7.04
C THR A 73 9.83 1.70 8.44
N PRO A 74 9.20 1.12 9.48
CA PRO A 74 9.78 1.11 10.83
C PRO A 74 11.11 0.36 10.92
N SER A 75 11.31 -0.69 10.12
CA SER A 75 12.56 -1.47 10.15
C SER A 75 13.69 -0.77 9.42
N VAL A 76 13.39 -0.10 8.30
CA VAL A 76 14.36 0.64 7.48
C VAL A 76 14.74 1.98 8.13
N SER A 77 13.83 2.63 8.87
CA SER A 77 14.04 3.98 9.41
C SER A 77 14.56 4.05 10.85
N LYS A 78 15.08 2.95 11.41
CA LYS A 78 15.49 2.89 12.83
C LYS A 78 16.53 3.96 13.19
N ASP A 79 17.54 4.14 12.32
CA ASP A 79 18.66 5.06 12.56
C ASP A 79 18.23 6.53 12.51
N LEU A 80 17.08 6.83 11.89
CA LEU A 80 16.51 8.16 11.82
C LEU A 80 15.89 8.59 13.16
N LYS A 81 15.77 7.70 14.16
CA LYS A 81 15.23 8.03 15.49
C LYS A 81 13.87 8.74 15.42
N LEU A 82 13.06 8.40 14.42
CA LEU A 82 11.69 8.86 14.25
C LEU A 82 10.74 7.80 14.83
N ASN A 83 9.74 8.24 15.59
CA ASN A 83 8.67 7.36 16.02
C ASN A 83 7.62 7.27 14.90
N ILE A 84 7.78 6.31 13.98
CA ILE A 84 6.84 6.08 12.87
C ILE A 84 5.96 4.89 13.24
N PRO A 85 4.71 5.09 13.72
CA PRO A 85 3.87 4.03 14.29
C PRO A 85 3.17 3.19 13.21
N ILE A 86 3.92 2.65 12.25
CA ILE A 86 3.38 1.74 11.24
C ILE A 86 3.45 0.32 11.77
N GLN A 87 2.33 -0.40 11.69
CA GLN A 87 2.29 -1.84 11.89
C GLN A 87 1.98 -2.54 10.56
N PRO A 88 2.67 -3.64 10.25
CA PRO A 88 2.25 -4.49 9.14
C PRO A 88 0.93 -5.17 9.51
N ALA A 89 0.00 -5.15 8.58
CA ALA A 89 -1.25 -5.87 8.72
C ALA A 89 -1.44 -6.79 7.50
N ARG A 90 -1.28 -8.09 7.72
CA ARG A 90 -1.32 -9.11 6.68
C ARG A 90 -2.74 -9.30 6.16
N GLY A 91 -2.88 -9.20 4.84
CA GLY A 91 -4.09 -9.53 4.10
C GLY A 91 -3.87 -10.66 3.14
N TYR A 92 -4.95 -11.34 2.76
CA TYR A 92 -4.90 -12.48 1.85
C TYR A 92 -5.64 -12.16 0.57
N SER A 93 -5.19 -12.78 -0.51
CA SER A 93 -5.76 -12.65 -1.85
C SER A 93 -5.96 -14.03 -2.48
N LEU A 94 -7.11 -14.23 -3.12
CA LEU A 94 -7.39 -15.32 -4.03
C LEU A 94 -7.78 -14.75 -5.39
N THR A 95 -7.17 -15.23 -6.46
CA THR A 95 -7.48 -14.82 -7.84
C THR A 95 -8.00 -16.01 -8.62
N MET A 96 -9.07 -15.81 -9.38
CA MET A 96 -9.64 -16.77 -10.33
C MET A 96 -9.80 -16.13 -11.72
N SER A 97 -10.11 -16.96 -12.72
CA SER A 97 -10.68 -16.46 -13.97
C SER A 97 -12.11 -15.95 -13.75
N ALA A 98 -12.41 -14.76 -14.26
CA ALA A 98 -13.79 -14.26 -14.28
C ALA A 98 -14.60 -15.01 -15.34
N ASN A 99 -15.87 -15.27 -15.05
CA ASN A 99 -16.83 -15.82 -16.00
C ASN A 99 -18.09 -14.92 -16.07
N LYS A 100 -19.00 -15.19 -17.00
CA LYS A 100 -20.19 -14.34 -17.23
C LYS A 100 -21.16 -14.24 -16.05
N THR A 101 -21.10 -15.18 -15.11
CA THR A 101 -21.96 -15.20 -13.91
C THR A 101 -21.34 -14.45 -12.73
N MET A 102 -20.08 -14.01 -12.85
CA MET A 102 -19.37 -13.32 -11.78
C MET A 102 -19.58 -11.80 -11.81
N PRO A 103 -19.36 -11.10 -10.67
CA PRO A 103 -19.45 -9.65 -10.60
C PRO A 103 -18.56 -8.94 -11.63
N SER A 104 -19.15 -7.99 -12.36
CA SER A 104 -18.46 -7.11 -13.31
C SER A 104 -18.07 -5.76 -12.69
N HIS A 105 -18.53 -5.47 -11.47
CA HIS A 105 -18.19 -4.28 -10.70
C HIS A 105 -17.41 -4.69 -9.45
N ALA A 106 -16.59 -3.78 -8.93
CA ALA A 106 -15.97 -3.97 -7.63
C ALA A 106 -17.05 -3.97 -6.53
N LEU A 107 -16.93 -4.91 -5.58
CA LEU A 107 -17.88 -5.07 -4.47
C LEU A 107 -17.13 -5.15 -3.16
N ILE A 108 -17.78 -4.69 -2.08
CA ILE A 108 -17.39 -5.04 -0.71
C ILE A 108 -18.53 -5.85 -0.12
N LEU A 109 -18.24 -7.11 0.22
CA LEU A 109 -19.15 -7.98 0.96
C LEU A 109 -19.09 -7.54 2.43
N GLY A 110 -19.90 -6.54 2.79
CA GLY A 110 -19.74 -5.75 4.02
C GLY A 110 -19.67 -6.59 5.29
N GLU A 111 -20.61 -7.52 5.47
CA GLU A 111 -20.71 -8.40 6.65
C GLU A 111 -19.53 -9.38 6.72
N ARG A 112 -18.98 -9.77 5.57
CA ARG A 112 -17.83 -10.69 5.47
C ARG A 112 -16.49 -9.98 5.45
N ARG A 113 -16.48 -8.66 5.25
CA ARG A 113 -15.28 -7.82 5.09
C ARG A 113 -14.34 -8.34 4.00
N ILE A 114 -14.93 -8.74 2.87
CA ILE A 114 -14.22 -9.21 1.67
C ILE A 114 -14.42 -8.19 0.56
N ALA A 115 -13.33 -7.72 -0.03
CA ALA A 115 -13.37 -6.93 -1.26
C ALA A 115 -13.24 -7.86 -2.46
N VAL A 116 -14.10 -7.67 -3.45
CA VAL A 116 -14.13 -8.40 -4.72
C VAL A 116 -13.81 -7.40 -5.81
N SER A 117 -12.76 -7.67 -6.59
CA SER A 117 -12.22 -6.74 -7.59
C SER A 117 -12.08 -7.43 -8.94
N PRO A 118 -12.89 -7.05 -9.94
CA PRO A 118 -12.68 -7.45 -11.33
C PRO A 118 -11.37 -6.85 -11.86
N MET A 119 -10.64 -7.58 -12.68
CA MET A 119 -9.36 -7.14 -13.26
C MET A 119 -9.17 -7.76 -14.65
N ALA A 120 -9.90 -7.26 -15.64
CA ALA A 120 -9.75 -7.64 -17.06
C ALA A 120 -9.64 -9.16 -17.30
N GLY A 121 -10.75 -9.88 -17.11
CA GLY A 121 -10.81 -11.35 -17.26
C GLY A 121 -10.45 -12.13 -16.00
N LEU A 122 -9.97 -11.46 -14.95
CA LEU A 122 -9.76 -12.03 -13.62
C LEU A 122 -10.75 -11.48 -12.61
N LEU A 123 -10.98 -12.24 -11.55
CA LEU A 123 -11.69 -11.78 -10.35
C LEU A 123 -10.86 -12.09 -9.12
N ARG A 124 -10.64 -11.08 -8.27
CA ARG A 124 -9.84 -11.22 -7.06
C ARG A 124 -10.65 -10.95 -5.82
N PHE A 125 -10.51 -11.84 -4.85
CA PHE A 125 -11.11 -11.77 -3.53
C PHE A 125 -10.01 -11.44 -2.54
N THR A 126 -10.16 -10.35 -1.79
CA THR A 126 -9.23 -10.00 -0.72
C THR A 126 -9.97 -9.85 0.57
N GLY A 127 -9.37 -10.31 1.65
CA GLY A 127 -10.00 -10.27 2.95
C GLY A 127 -9.00 -10.46 4.06
N ARG A 128 -9.55 -10.38 5.28
CA ARG A 128 -8.83 -10.55 6.54
C ARG A 128 -7.73 -9.50 6.75
N LEU A 129 -7.50 -9.21 8.03
CA LEU A 129 -6.44 -8.32 8.48
C LEU A 129 -5.83 -8.93 9.73
N GLU A 130 -4.57 -9.33 9.66
CA GLU A 130 -3.81 -9.83 10.81
C GLU A 130 -2.71 -8.84 11.16
N VAL A 131 -2.90 -8.12 12.25
CA VAL A 131 -2.00 -7.05 12.70
C VAL A 131 -0.77 -7.65 13.39
N GLY A 132 0.40 -7.06 13.14
CA GLY A 132 1.66 -7.39 13.84
C GLY A 132 2.44 -8.55 13.25
N ASN A 133 1.98 -9.14 12.14
CA ASN A 133 2.68 -10.23 11.46
C ASN A 133 3.44 -9.71 10.22
N TYR A 134 4.75 -9.89 10.18
CA TYR A 134 5.62 -9.52 9.06
C TYR A 134 5.77 -10.63 8.00
N SER A 135 5.23 -11.83 8.25
CA SER A 135 5.25 -12.91 7.28
C SER A 135 4.33 -12.60 6.10
N MET A 136 4.77 -12.84 4.87
CA MET A 136 3.90 -12.84 3.69
C MET A 136 3.47 -14.25 3.28
N GLU A 137 3.73 -15.25 4.13
CA GLU A 137 3.30 -16.63 3.87
C GLU A 137 1.78 -16.72 3.94
N PRO A 138 1.12 -17.22 2.89
CA PRO A 138 -0.31 -17.47 2.90
C PRO A 138 -0.69 -18.54 3.93
N ASN A 139 -1.84 -18.37 4.56
CA ASN A 139 -2.39 -19.34 5.51
C ASN A 139 -3.57 -20.04 4.85
N PRO A 140 -3.48 -21.36 4.57
CA PRO A 140 -4.52 -22.08 3.85
C PRO A 140 -5.88 -22.05 4.55
N VAL A 141 -5.90 -22.04 5.89
CA VAL A 141 -7.15 -21.95 6.67
C VAL A 141 -7.87 -20.62 6.43
N TRP A 142 -7.12 -19.52 6.31
CA TRP A 142 -7.72 -18.21 6.02
C TRP A 142 -8.16 -18.08 4.57
N LEU A 143 -7.39 -18.65 3.63
CA LEU A 143 -7.75 -18.69 2.22
C LEU A 143 -9.07 -19.45 2.00
N GLU A 144 -9.20 -20.65 2.59
CA GLU A 144 -10.43 -21.44 2.54
C GLU A 144 -11.62 -20.72 3.17
N ARG A 145 -11.40 -20.02 4.30
CA ARG A 145 -12.46 -19.22 4.94
C ARG A 145 -12.94 -18.05 4.07
N ILE A 146 -12.02 -17.38 3.36
CA ILE A 146 -12.38 -16.29 2.44
C ILE A 146 -13.18 -16.85 1.27
N GLU A 147 -12.72 -17.94 0.65
CA GLU A 147 -13.45 -18.62 -0.42
C GLU A 147 -14.87 -19.01 0.03
N ASN A 148 -15.00 -19.76 1.12
CA ASN A 148 -16.29 -20.23 1.62
C ASN A 148 -17.23 -19.06 1.93
N SER A 149 -16.72 -18.00 2.57
CA SER A 149 -17.52 -16.82 2.90
C SER A 149 -17.97 -16.06 1.65
N ALA A 150 -17.09 -15.92 0.65
CA ALA A 150 -17.42 -15.26 -0.61
C ALA A 150 -18.45 -16.07 -1.41
N ARG A 151 -18.28 -17.39 -1.47
CA ARG A 151 -19.22 -18.30 -2.13
C ARG A 151 -20.60 -18.28 -1.50
N GLU A 152 -20.68 -18.38 -0.18
CA GLU A 152 -21.95 -18.30 0.55
C GLU A 152 -22.66 -16.97 0.27
N TYR A 153 -21.91 -15.86 0.31
CA TYR A 153 -22.46 -14.52 0.11
C TYR A 153 -22.94 -14.29 -1.33
N LEU A 154 -22.20 -14.79 -2.32
CA LEU A 154 -22.51 -14.67 -3.74
C LEU A 154 -23.41 -15.82 -4.25
N ARG A 155 -23.81 -16.75 -3.38
CA ARG A 155 -24.63 -17.93 -3.69
C ARG A 155 -24.03 -18.78 -4.82
N LEU A 156 -22.76 -19.14 -4.67
CA LEU A 156 -22.00 -19.94 -5.63
C LEU A 156 -21.91 -21.41 -5.18
N ASP A 157 -22.51 -22.31 -5.98
CA ASP A 157 -22.58 -23.75 -5.68
C ASP A 157 -21.26 -24.50 -5.90
N GLU A 158 -20.39 -23.98 -6.75
CA GLU A 158 -19.09 -24.59 -7.09
C GLU A 158 -17.92 -23.89 -6.40
N LYS A 159 -16.86 -24.65 -6.14
CA LYS A 159 -15.60 -24.09 -5.65
C LYS A 159 -15.03 -23.11 -6.68
N LEU A 160 -14.29 -22.15 -6.15
CA LEU A 160 -13.58 -21.18 -6.96
C LEU A 160 -12.43 -21.89 -7.68
N ASP A 161 -12.33 -21.73 -9.00
CA ASP A 161 -11.16 -22.16 -9.75
C ASP A 161 -10.00 -21.19 -9.49
N VAL A 162 -9.41 -21.32 -8.30
CA VAL A 162 -8.36 -20.42 -7.80
C VAL A 162 -7.06 -20.71 -8.56
N GLN A 163 -6.57 -19.70 -9.27
CA GLN A 163 -5.33 -19.75 -10.03
C GLN A 163 -4.13 -19.25 -9.23
N GLU A 164 -4.37 -18.38 -8.24
CA GLU A 164 -3.30 -17.73 -7.49
C GLU A 164 -3.79 -17.38 -6.08
N THR A 165 -2.92 -17.63 -5.09
CA THR A 165 -3.11 -17.13 -3.73
C THR A 165 -1.83 -16.49 -3.22
N TRP A 166 -1.96 -15.39 -2.48
CA TRP A 166 -0.84 -14.76 -1.82
C TRP A 166 -1.29 -13.98 -0.58
N ALA A 167 -0.33 -13.59 0.26
CA ALA A 167 -0.55 -12.67 1.35
C ALA A 167 0.40 -11.47 1.26
N GLY A 168 -0.07 -10.30 1.68
CA GLY A 168 0.71 -9.06 1.63
C GLY A 168 0.48 -8.18 2.83
N LEU A 169 1.45 -7.31 3.11
CA LEU A 169 1.47 -6.46 4.30
C LEU A 169 0.92 -5.08 3.98
N ARG A 170 -0.16 -4.69 4.64
CA ARG A 170 -0.70 -3.34 4.59
C ARG A 170 0.01 -2.49 5.64
N PRO A 171 0.54 -1.30 5.30
CA PRO A 171 1.19 -0.41 6.26
C PRO A 171 0.14 0.39 7.03
N THR A 172 -0.30 -0.11 8.19
CA THR A 172 -1.36 0.54 8.97
C THR A 172 -0.78 1.45 10.04
N THR A 173 -1.19 2.72 10.04
CA THR A 173 -1.03 3.64 11.17
C THR A 173 -2.15 3.42 12.20
N PRO A 174 -2.03 3.93 13.44
CA PRO A 174 -3.05 3.74 14.47
C PRO A 174 -4.42 4.32 14.12
N ASP A 175 -4.45 5.39 13.33
CA ASP A 175 -5.66 6.09 12.88
C ASP A 175 -6.08 5.73 11.45
N GLY A 176 -5.31 4.91 10.73
CA GLY A 176 -5.55 4.55 9.33
C GLY A 176 -5.26 5.66 8.31
N VAL A 177 -4.77 6.82 8.75
CA VAL A 177 -4.39 7.95 7.88
C VAL A 177 -2.91 7.81 7.50
N PRO A 178 -2.49 8.08 6.25
CA PRO A 178 -1.08 7.99 5.90
C PRO A 178 -0.22 9.04 6.63
N ILE A 179 1.09 8.80 6.63
CA ILE A 179 2.10 9.75 7.09
C ILE A 179 2.72 10.38 5.84
N ILE A 180 2.42 11.66 5.62
CA ILE A 180 2.87 12.45 4.47
C ILE A 180 3.33 13.81 4.99
N GLY A 181 4.56 14.21 4.66
CA GLY A 181 5.06 15.53 4.98
C GLY A 181 6.57 15.57 5.19
N LYS A 182 7.05 16.69 5.69
CA LYS A 182 8.46 16.87 6.11
C LYS A 182 8.69 16.18 7.46
N SER A 183 9.86 15.58 7.64
CA SER A 183 10.26 15.02 8.94
C SER A 183 10.45 16.14 9.98
N PRO A 184 10.01 15.95 11.24
CA PRO A 184 10.27 16.90 12.32
C PRO A 184 11.73 16.96 12.76
N LYS A 185 12.55 15.96 12.39
CA LYS A 185 13.96 15.86 12.83
C LYS A 185 14.97 16.05 11.71
N HIS A 186 14.58 15.85 10.45
CA HIS A 186 15.50 15.87 9.32
C HIS A 186 14.97 16.77 8.22
N GLU A 187 15.71 17.83 7.90
CA GLU A 187 15.24 18.86 6.97
C GLU A 187 15.05 18.36 5.54
N ASN A 188 15.76 17.30 5.15
CA ASN A 188 15.73 16.74 3.81
C ASN A 188 14.98 15.40 3.70
N LEU A 189 14.24 15.00 4.73
CA LEU A 189 13.52 13.73 4.74
C LEU A 189 12.01 13.95 4.71
N PHE A 190 11.33 13.21 3.84
CA PHE A 190 9.90 13.30 3.62
C PHE A 190 9.25 11.91 3.71
N PRO A 191 8.65 11.54 4.86
CA PRO A 191 7.83 10.33 4.93
C PRO A 191 6.62 10.42 3.99
N ALA A 192 6.36 9.33 3.26
CA ALA A 192 5.19 9.15 2.40
C ALA A 192 4.77 7.68 2.44
N THR A 193 4.15 7.27 3.54
CA THR A 193 3.90 5.86 3.87
C THR A 193 2.64 5.70 4.72
N GLY A 194 2.28 4.47 5.10
CA GLY A 194 1.15 4.25 6.03
C GLY A 194 -0.24 4.29 5.39
N HIS A 195 -0.35 4.12 4.07
CA HIS A 195 -1.63 4.21 3.34
C HIS A 195 -2.63 3.07 3.58
N ALA A 196 -2.39 2.17 4.54
CA ALA A 196 -3.28 1.08 4.90
C ALA A 196 -3.82 0.30 3.67
N MET A 197 -5.14 0.24 3.46
CA MET A 197 -5.78 -0.42 2.31
C MET A 197 -5.87 0.46 1.05
N LEU A 198 -5.56 1.76 1.15
CA LEU A 198 -5.90 2.77 0.14
C LEU A 198 -4.69 3.25 -0.68
N GLY A 199 -3.55 2.57 -0.56
CA GLY A 199 -2.30 2.98 -1.21
C GLY A 199 -2.41 3.20 -2.72
N LEU A 200 -3.12 2.32 -3.43
CA LEU A 200 -3.29 2.45 -4.87
C LEU A 200 -4.09 3.71 -5.26
N SER A 201 -5.23 3.93 -4.58
CA SER A 201 -6.11 5.07 -4.85
C SER A 201 -5.47 6.40 -4.45
N LEU A 202 -4.69 6.42 -3.37
CA LEU A 202 -4.05 7.62 -2.84
C LEU A 202 -2.68 7.91 -3.44
N ALA A 203 -2.05 6.95 -4.14
CA ALA A 203 -0.69 7.11 -4.68
C ALA A 203 -0.54 8.31 -5.63
N PRO A 204 -1.42 8.55 -6.61
CA PRO A 204 -1.28 9.71 -7.50
C PRO A 204 -1.32 11.06 -6.75
N GLY A 205 -2.28 11.20 -5.82
CA GLY A 205 -2.40 12.41 -5.00
C GLY A 205 -1.22 12.58 -4.05
N THR A 206 -0.75 11.48 -3.43
CA THR A 206 0.45 11.50 -2.57
C THR A 206 1.68 11.91 -3.37
N GLY A 207 1.87 11.37 -4.58
CA GLY A 207 3.00 11.72 -5.45
C GLY A 207 3.01 13.20 -5.83
N LEU A 208 1.85 13.77 -6.14
CA LEU A 208 1.71 15.21 -6.40
C LEU A 208 2.08 16.05 -5.18
N VAL A 209 1.53 15.72 -4.01
CA VAL A 209 1.83 16.43 -2.75
C VAL A 209 3.31 16.35 -2.40
N VAL A 210 3.92 15.16 -2.49
CA VAL A 210 5.35 14.99 -2.21
C VAL A 210 6.19 15.78 -3.22
N SER A 211 5.85 15.77 -4.50
CA SER A 211 6.53 16.58 -5.51
C SER A 211 6.46 18.08 -5.19
N GLN A 212 5.31 18.59 -4.76
CA GLN A 212 5.17 19.99 -4.32
C GLN A 212 6.09 20.30 -3.13
N LEU A 213 6.07 19.44 -2.10
CA LEU A 213 6.93 19.61 -0.91
C LEU A 213 8.42 19.62 -1.26
N LEU A 214 8.86 18.71 -2.15
CA LEU A 214 10.25 18.65 -2.61
C LEU A 214 10.66 19.93 -3.36
N ASN A 215 9.74 20.52 -4.11
CA ASN A 215 9.95 21.78 -4.83
C ASN A 215 9.70 23.04 -3.97
N GLY A 216 9.51 22.90 -2.65
CA GLY A 216 9.25 24.02 -1.75
C GLY A 216 7.90 24.71 -1.97
N GLN A 217 6.95 24.02 -2.62
CA GLN A 217 5.61 24.52 -2.90
C GLN A 217 4.64 24.09 -1.78
N GLU A 218 3.66 24.94 -1.50
CA GLU A 218 2.59 24.63 -0.54
C GLU A 218 1.50 23.77 -1.21
N PRO A 219 1.13 22.62 -0.63
CA PRO A 219 0.01 21.82 -1.13
C PRO A 219 -1.33 22.55 -1.04
N ALA A 220 -2.26 22.21 -1.92
CA ALA A 220 -3.59 22.86 -1.99
C ALA A 220 -4.48 22.65 -0.75
N PHE A 221 -4.08 21.78 0.18
CA PHE A 221 -4.79 21.52 1.42
C PHE A 221 -3.81 21.26 2.57
N SER A 222 -4.28 21.48 3.80
CA SER A 222 -3.47 21.28 5.00
C SER A 222 -3.08 19.80 5.17
N LEU A 223 -1.78 19.55 5.32
CA LEU A 223 -1.26 18.22 5.64
C LEU A 223 -1.32 17.90 7.13
N SER A 224 -1.85 18.78 7.99
CA SER A 224 -1.86 18.56 9.44
C SER A 224 -2.38 17.18 9.88
N PRO A 225 -3.44 16.59 9.27
CA PRO A 225 -3.89 15.23 9.62
C PRO A 225 -2.94 14.12 9.19
N MET A 226 -2.00 14.39 8.28
CA MET A 226 -1.07 13.41 7.70
C MET A 226 0.35 13.58 8.23
N ARG A 227 0.62 14.64 9.01
CA ARG A 227 1.92 14.89 9.61
C ARG A 227 2.30 13.80 10.61
N LEU A 228 3.60 13.52 10.72
CA LEU A 228 4.13 12.51 11.65
C LEU A 228 3.89 12.92 13.11
N GLU A 229 4.01 14.21 13.39
CA GLU A 229 3.93 14.82 14.71
C GLU A 229 2.56 14.64 15.38
N ARG A 230 1.52 14.25 14.63
CA ARG A 230 0.20 13.93 15.21
C ARG A 230 0.24 12.75 16.18
N PHE A 231 1.31 11.95 16.15
CA PHE A 231 1.51 10.78 17.01
C PHE A 231 2.46 11.04 18.20
N GLY A 232 2.90 12.29 18.39
CA GLY A 232 3.82 12.68 19.48
C GLY A 232 5.27 12.83 19.05
#